data_AF-A0A410P3L2-F1
#
_entry.id   AF-A0A410P3L2-F1
#
_cell.length_a   1.000
_cell.length_b   1.000
_cell.length_c   1.000
_cell.angle_alpha   90.00
_cell.angle_beta   90.00
_cell.angle_gamma   90.00
#
_symmetry.space_group_name_H-M   'P 1'
#
loop_
_entity.id
_entity.type
_entity.pdbx_description
1 polymer ?
#
loop_
_entity_poly.entity_id
_entity_poly.type
_entity_poly.pdbx_seq_one_letter_code
_entity_poly.pdbx_strand_id
1 'polypeptide(L)'
;MGVLAILASSITPVFIKRVQIKAAEKTALEMANIQQAACAYFISNDAWPDNIQVLGAAGYINPDWTANNPWQNAYNISSTATGFSVTTIVPQEWTGLVARNLPTSSVSGGFVTSMVSVPGAMLNESLPAGAIVIWSGTVASIPSGWQLCDGTNGTPDLRDRFVVGASQDVGNMPETNVSGVLTKTGGEAKHTMTIAEMPPHSHSYRWWNAWYFSGSSELGAKGTYDDNHQTSVVGGGQPFNVLPPYYALCFIMKMS
;
A
#
# COMPACT_ATOMS: atom_id res chain seq x y z
N MET A 1 -68.72 -13.54 -14.19
CA MET A 1 -67.57 -14.39 -14.54
C MET A 1 -66.27 -13.63 -14.90
N GLY A 2 -66.25 -12.28 -14.95
CA GLY A 2 -65.08 -11.52 -15.45
C GLY A 2 -64.01 -11.11 -14.42
N VAL A 3 -64.24 -11.26 -13.11
CA VAL A 3 -63.30 -10.76 -12.08
C VAL A 3 -62.28 -11.84 -11.64
N LEU A 4 -62.60 -13.13 -11.77
CA LEU A 4 -61.65 -14.21 -11.43
C LEU A 4 -60.56 -14.45 -12.49
N ALA A 5 -60.76 -14.03 -13.75
CA ALA A 5 -59.78 -14.25 -14.82
C ALA A 5 -58.62 -13.23 -14.79
N ILE A 6 -58.84 -12.03 -14.25
CA ILE A 6 -57.83 -10.94 -14.21
C ILE A 6 -56.85 -11.14 -13.03
N LEU A 7 -57.30 -11.78 -11.94
CA LEU A 7 -56.41 -12.17 -10.85
C LEU A 7 -55.47 -13.30 -11.28
N ALA A 8 -55.93 -14.27 -12.08
CA ALA A 8 -55.06 -15.35 -12.60
C ALA A 8 -53.96 -14.85 -13.57
N SER A 9 -54.22 -13.80 -14.36
CA SER A 9 -53.26 -13.24 -15.33
C SER A 9 -52.24 -12.27 -14.74
N SER A 10 -52.50 -11.69 -13.57
CA SER A 10 -51.57 -10.82 -12.84
C SER A 10 -50.73 -11.56 -11.79
N ILE A 11 -51.24 -12.68 -11.28
CA ILE A 11 -50.53 -13.59 -10.37
C ILE A 11 -49.42 -14.35 -11.13
N THR A 12 -49.71 -14.86 -12.32
CA THR A 12 -48.76 -15.70 -13.08
C THR A 12 -47.40 -15.03 -13.37
N PRO A 13 -47.29 -13.77 -13.83
CA PRO A 13 -46.00 -13.12 -14.07
C PRO A 13 -45.19 -12.88 -12.78
N VAL A 14 -45.85 -12.54 -11.68
CA VAL A 14 -45.19 -12.26 -10.39
C VAL A 14 -44.64 -13.54 -9.77
N PHE A 15 -45.40 -14.64 -9.83
CA PHE A 15 -44.94 -15.94 -9.35
C PHE A 15 -43.80 -16.49 -10.21
N ILE A 16 -43.89 -16.37 -11.55
CA ILE A 16 -42.80 -16.75 -12.46
C ILE A 16 -41.54 -15.95 -12.13
N LYS A 17 -41.65 -14.63 -11.96
CA LYS A 17 -40.50 -13.78 -11.61
C LYS A 17 -39.84 -14.21 -10.29
N ARG A 18 -40.62 -14.53 -9.26
CA ARG A 18 -40.09 -15.02 -7.97
C ARG A 18 -39.37 -16.36 -8.10
N VAL A 19 -39.91 -17.29 -8.90
CA VAL A 19 -39.26 -18.59 -9.17
C VAL A 19 -37.92 -18.38 -9.89
N GLN A 20 -37.88 -17.50 -10.89
CA GLN A 20 -36.67 -17.18 -11.64
C GLN A 20 -35.59 -16.48 -10.79
N ILE A 21 -35.99 -15.61 -9.85
CA ILE A 21 -35.05 -15.01 -8.87
C ILE A 21 -34.43 -16.09 -7.99
N LYS A 22 -35.25 -17.00 -7.43
CA LYS A 22 -34.75 -18.11 -6.61
C LYS A 22 -33.86 -19.05 -7.41
N ALA A 23 -34.16 -19.27 -8.70
CA ALA A 23 -33.32 -20.02 -9.61
C ALA A 23 -31.94 -19.36 -9.81
N ALA A 24 -31.91 -18.03 -9.97
CA ALA A 24 -30.67 -17.27 -10.07
C ALA A 24 -29.82 -17.33 -8.79
N GLU A 25 -30.44 -17.13 -7.63
CA GLU A 25 -29.78 -17.23 -6.32
C GLU A 25 -29.22 -18.63 -6.08
N LYS A 26 -30.02 -19.68 -6.36
CA LYS A 26 -29.58 -21.07 -6.28
C LYS A 26 -28.39 -21.34 -7.21
N THR A 27 -28.44 -20.84 -8.44
CA THR A 27 -27.35 -21.01 -9.42
C THR A 27 -26.05 -20.41 -8.92
N ALA A 28 -26.09 -19.17 -8.39
CA ALA A 28 -24.93 -18.52 -7.83
C ALA A 28 -24.37 -19.28 -6.61
N LEU A 29 -25.25 -19.75 -5.71
CA LEU A 29 -24.84 -20.55 -4.55
C LEU A 29 -24.17 -21.85 -4.97
N GLU A 30 -24.72 -22.57 -5.94
CA GLU A 30 -24.16 -23.82 -6.45
C GLU A 30 -22.80 -23.59 -7.11
N MET A 31 -22.64 -22.53 -7.92
CA MET A 31 -21.34 -22.16 -8.49
C MET A 31 -20.31 -21.83 -7.41
N ALA A 32 -20.68 -21.06 -6.39
CA ALA A 32 -19.79 -20.74 -5.27
C ALA A 32 -19.39 -21.99 -4.48
N ASN A 33 -20.32 -22.91 -4.23
CA ASN A 33 -20.04 -24.18 -3.55
C ASN A 33 -19.07 -25.05 -4.37
N ILE A 34 -19.23 -25.11 -5.70
CA ILE A 34 -18.30 -25.84 -6.58
C ILE A 34 -16.88 -25.24 -6.48
N GLN A 35 -16.76 -23.91 -6.48
CA GLN A 35 -15.47 -23.25 -6.38
C GLN A 35 -14.80 -23.47 -5.02
N GLN A 36 -15.58 -23.39 -3.93
CA GLN A 36 -15.08 -23.68 -2.59
C GLN A 36 -14.63 -25.15 -2.46
N ALA A 37 -15.43 -26.09 -3.00
CA ALA A 37 -15.08 -27.50 -3.06
C ALA A 37 -13.79 -27.74 -3.87
N ALA A 38 -13.65 -27.08 -5.04
CA ALA A 38 -12.45 -27.15 -5.85
C ALA A 38 -11.22 -26.60 -5.11
N CYS A 39 -11.36 -25.49 -4.37
CA CYS A 39 -10.28 -24.94 -3.55
C CYS A 39 -9.87 -25.92 -2.44
N ALA A 40 -10.83 -26.53 -1.76
CA ALA A 40 -10.57 -27.52 -0.72
C ALA A 40 -9.89 -28.79 -1.28
N TYR A 41 -10.30 -29.22 -2.49
CA TYR A 41 -9.66 -30.31 -3.23
C TYR A 41 -8.21 -29.97 -3.63
N PHE A 42 -7.97 -28.73 -4.07
CA PHE A 42 -6.62 -28.26 -4.43
C PHE A 42 -5.69 -28.27 -3.21
N ILE A 43 -6.16 -27.82 -2.05
CA ILE A 43 -5.35 -27.80 -0.82
C ILE A 43 -4.92 -29.20 -0.39
N SER A 44 -5.73 -30.24 -0.65
CA SER A 44 -5.43 -31.62 -0.25
C SER A 44 -4.64 -32.41 -1.28
N ASN A 45 -4.78 -32.11 -2.58
CA ASN A 45 -4.20 -32.90 -3.67
C ASN A 45 -3.13 -32.17 -4.49
N ASP A 46 -2.90 -30.88 -4.22
CA ASP A 46 -1.98 -30.01 -4.95
C ASP A 46 -2.30 -29.92 -6.47
N ALA A 47 -3.56 -30.19 -6.83
CA ALA A 47 -4.06 -30.20 -8.19
C ALA A 47 -5.56 -29.86 -8.22
N TRP A 48 -6.02 -29.25 -9.32
CA TRP A 48 -7.45 -29.02 -9.56
C TRP A 48 -8.16 -30.31 -9.96
N PRO A 49 -9.48 -30.44 -9.70
CA PRO A 49 -10.23 -31.61 -10.12
C PRO A 49 -10.39 -31.65 -11.65
N ASP A 50 -10.28 -32.85 -12.25
CA ASP A 50 -10.44 -33.05 -13.70
C ASP A 50 -11.88 -32.81 -14.19
N ASN A 51 -12.86 -33.10 -13.34
CA ASN A 51 -14.28 -32.91 -13.60
C ASN A 51 -15.06 -32.79 -12.29
N ILE A 52 -16.32 -32.36 -12.37
CA ILE A 52 -17.14 -32.07 -11.19
C ILE A 52 -17.50 -33.33 -10.40
N GLN A 53 -17.50 -34.51 -11.05
CA GLN A 53 -17.80 -35.79 -10.43
C GLN A 53 -16.70 -36.23 -9.46
N VAL A 54 -15.44 -35.83 -9.71
CA VAL A 54 -14.33 -36.05 -8.75
C VAL A 54 -14.62 -35.37 -7.42
N LEU A 55 -15.19 -34.16 -7.43
CA LEU A 55 -15.56 -33.43 -6.21
C LEU A 55 -16.65 -34.14 -5.42
N GLY A 56 -17.64 -34.74 -6.10
CA GLY A 56 -18.67 -35.56 -5.47
C GLY A 56 -18.12 -36.87 -4.90
N ALA A 57 -17.28 -37.58 -5.66
CA ALA A 57 -16.67 -38.83 -5.23
C ALA A 57 -15.73 -38.66 -4.02
N ALA A 58 -15.02 -37.54 -3.96
CA ALA A 58 -14.12 -37.20 -2.86
C ALA A 58 -14.85 -36.54 -1.66
N GLY A 59 -16.17 -36.39 -1.72
CA GLY A 59 -17.00 -35.90 -0.61
C GLY A 59 -16.96 -34.38 -0.38
N TYR A 60 -16.46 -33.61 -1.35
CA TYR A 60 -16.42 -32.14 -1.27
C TYR A 60 -17.76 -31.49 -1.68
N ILE A 61 -18.59 -32.20 -2.43
CA ILE A 61 -19.94 -31.78 -2.83
C ILE A 61 -20.91 -32.89 -2.45
N ASN A 62 -22.16 -32.53 -2.13
CA ASN A 62 -23.22 -33.51 -1.89
C ASN A 62 -23.35 -34.47 -3.09
N PRO A 63 -23.28 -35.80 -2.90
CA PRO A 63 -23.42 -36.77 -3.99
C PRO A 63 -24.80 -36.71 -4.69
N ASP A 64 -25.84 -36.22 -4.02
CA ASP A 64 -27.18 -36.00 -4.60
C ASP A 64 -27.29 -34.71 -5.42
N TRP A 65 -26.18 -33.98 -5.59
CA TRP A 65 -26.16 -32.72 -6.34
C TRP A 65 -26.29 -32.97 -7.84
N THR A 66 -27.20 -32.23 -8.47
CA THR A 66 -27.44 -32.33 -9.92
C THR A 66 -26.46 -31.45 -10.69
N ALA A 67 -25.81 -32.00 -11.72
CA ALA A 67 -24.84 -31.28 -12.57
C ALA A 67 -25.43 -30.14 -13.41
N ASN A 68 -26.73 -29.86 -13.28
CA ASN A 68 -27.45 -28.86 -14.05
C ASN A 68 -28.05 -27.80 -13.13
N ASN A 69 -28.03 -26.55 -13.61
CA ASN A 69 -28.70 -25.44 -12.97
C ASN A 69 -30.25 -25.55 -13.11
N PRO A 70 -31.02 -24.69 -12.43
CA PRO A 70 -32.49 -24.69 -12.52
C PRO A 70 -33.08 -24.49 -13.91
N TRP A 71 -32.28 -24.06 -14.90
CA TRP A 71 -32.64 -23.95 -16.31
C TRP A 71 -32.16 -25.14 -17.16
N GLN A 72 -31.75 -26.24 -16.52
CA GLN A 72 -31.27 -27.47 -17.14
C GLN A 72 -29.96 -27.33 -17.94
N ASN A 73 -29.19 -26.27 -17.70
CA ASN A 73 -27.87 -26.10 -18.29
C ASN A 73 -26.80 -26.66 -17.36
N ALA A 74 -25.80 -27.33 -17.91
CA ALA A 74 -24.72 -27.92 -17.13
C ALA A 74 -23.77 -26.87 -16.54
N TYR A 75 -23.26 -27.15 -15.34
CA TYR A 75 -22.09 -26.47 -14.80
C TYR A 75 -20.82 -27.05 -15.41
N ASN A 76 -20.17 -26.26 -16.27
CA ASN A 76 -18.89 -26.63 -16.86
C ASN A 76 -17.78 -26.09 -15.99
N ILE A 77 -16.75 -26.90 -15.75
CA ILE A 77 -15.56 -26.48 -15.02
C ILE A 77 -14.36 -26.45 -15.95
N SER A 78 -13.43 -25.55 -15.69
CA SER A 78 -12.15 -25.50 -16.38
C SER A 78 -11.06 -25.14 -15.39
N SER A 79 -9.94 -25.83 -15.46
CA SER A 79 -8.76 -25.55 -14.65
C SER A 79 -7.64 -25.01 -15.54
N THR A 80 -6.92 -24.05 -15.00
CA THR A 80 -5.72 -23.46 -15.60
C THR A 80 -4.60 -23.47 -14.56
N ALA A 81 -3.37 -23.19 -15.00
CA ALA A 81 -2.24 -23.08 -14.07
C ALA A 81 -2.44 -21.98 -12.99
N THR A 82 -3.29 -20.98 -13.25
CA THR A 82 -3.47 -19.81 -12.38
C THR A 82 -4.79 -19.82 -11.63
N GLY A 83 -5.72 -20.71 -11.96
CA GLY A 83 -7.02 -20.75 -11.28
C GLY A 83 -8.00 -21.75 -11.86
N PHE A 84 -9.18 -21.74 -11.27
CA PHE A 84 -10.29 -22.63 -11.57
C PHE A 84 -11.53 -21.80 -11.88
N SER A 85 -12.23 -22.13 -12.97
CA SER A 85 -13.44 -21.45 -13.38
C SER A 85 -14.63 -22.40 -13.44
N VAL A 86 -15.80 -21.85 -13.13
CA VAL A 86 -17.10 -22.49 -13.31
C VAL A 86 -17.91 -21.62 -14.24
N THR A 87 -18.44 -22.23 -15.30
CA THR A 87 -19.25 -21.57 -16.33
C THR A 87 -20.57 -22.29 -16.51
N THR A 88 -21.66 -21.54 -16.54
CA THR A 88 -22.99 -22.07 -16.86
C THR A 88 -23.77 -21.09 -17.72
N ILE A 89 -24.71 -21.61 -18.51
CA ILE A 89 -25.65 -20.80 -19.30
C ILE A 89 -26.84 -20.42 -18.41
N VAL A 90 -27.19 -19.13 -18.43
CA VAL A 90 -28.32 -18.54 -17.70
C VAL A 90 -29.07 -17.64 -18.69
N PRO A 91 -30.41 -17.55 -18.65
CA PRO A 91 -31.14 -16.61 -19.50
C PRO A 91 -30.62 -15.19 -19.31
N GLN A 92 -30.51 -14.45 -20.41
CA GLN A 92 -29.75 -13.19 -20.47
C GLN A 92 -30.24 -12.17 -19.43
N GLU A 93 -31.55 -12.10 -19.19
CA GLU A 93 -32.17 -11.21 -18.22
C GLU A 93 -31.81 -11.50 -16.76
N TRP A 94 -31.32 -12.70 -16.45
CA TRP A 94 -30.96 -13.14 -15.10
C TRP A 94 -29.44 -13.20 -14.84
N THR A 95 -28.62 -13.13 -15.90
CA THR A 95 -27.16 -13.20 -15.81
C THR A 95 -26.57 -12.19 -14.82
N GLY A 96 -27.07 -10.95 -14.81
CA GLY A 96 -26.61 -9.91 -13.88
C GLY A 96 -26.91 -10.22 -12.40
N LEU A 97 -28.03 -10.89 -12.10
CA LEU A 97 -28.35 -11.29 -10.73
C LEU A 97 -27.45 -12.44 -10.25
N VAL A 98 -27.17 -13.41 -11.12
CA VAL A 98 -26.26 -14.52 -10.80
C VAL A 98 -24.84 -13.99 -10.59
N ALA A 99 -24.34 -13.17 -11.52
CA ALA A 99 -23.00 -12.58 -11.47
C ALA A 99 -22.77 -11.73 -10.22
N ARG A 100 -23.76 -10.92 -9.82
CA ARG A 100 -23.69 -10.08 -8.60
C ARG A 100 -23.44 -10.88 -7.33
N ASN A 101 -23.91 -12.12 -7.29
CA ASN A 101 -23.80 -12.98 -6.10
C ASN A 101 -22.57 -13.90 -6.15
N LEU A 102 -21.67 -13.71 -7.11
CA LEU A 102 -20.47 -14.54 -7.31
C LEU A 102 -19.19 -13.71 -7.14
N PRO A 103 -18.14 -14.28 -6.53
CA PRO A 103 -16.82 -13.65 -6.52
C PRO A 103 -16.26 -13.62 -7.94
N THR A 104 -15.66 -12.47 -8.33
CA THR A 104 -14.92 -12.31 -9.61
C THR A 104 -15.61 -13.00 -10.80
N SER A 105 -16.82 -12.52 -11.13
CA SER A 105 -17.66 -13.08 -12.19
C SER A 105 -17.63 -12.23 -13.45
N SER A 106 -17.77 -12.87 -14.60
CA SER A 106 -17.90 -12.24 -15.91
C SER A 106 -19.11 -12.81 -16.64
N VAL A 107 -19.75 -11.94 -17.44
CA VAL A 107 -20.93 -12.30 -18.23
C VAL A 107 -20.65 -12.03 -19.70
N SER A 108 -20.88 -13.03 -20.54
CA SER A 108 -20.79 -12.89 -22.00
C SER A 108 -21.86 -13.74 -22.66
N GLY A 109 -22.76 -13.13 -23.44
CA GLY A 109 -23.71 -13.88 -24.29
C GLY A 109 -24.59 -14.93 -23.57
N GLY A 110 -25.01 -14.70 -22.33
CA GLY A 110 -25.78 -15.68 -21.53
C GLY A 110 -24.93 -16.65 -20.71
N PHE A 111 -23.61 -16.66 -20.89
CA PHE A 111 -22.68 -17.39 -20.06
C PHE A 111 -22.33 -16.55 -18.82
N VAL A 112 -22.48 -17.15 -17.65
CA VAL A 112 -21.94 -16.63 -16.39
C VAL A 112 -20.73 -17.47 -16.04
N THR A 113 -19.58 -16.83 -15.97
CA THR A 113 -18.33 -17.46 -15.54
C THR A 113 -17.89 -16.84 -14.22
N SER A 114 -17.47 -17.65 -13.26
CA SER A 114 -16.81 -17.17 -12.05
C SER A 114 -15.51 -17.91 -11.89
N MET A 115 -14.46 -17.20 -11.50
CA MET A 115 -13.12 -17.73 -11.36
C MET A 115 -12.60 -17.54 -9.95
N VAL A 116 -11.89 -18.55 -9.45
CA VAL A 116 -11.10 -18.49 -8.22
C VAL A 116 -9.65 -18.76 -8.58
N SER A 117 -8.73 -18.00 -7.99
CA SER A 117 -7.29 -18.23 -8.19
C SER A 117 -6.83 -19.43 -7.36
N VAL A 118 -5.68 -19.99 -7.70
CA VAL A 118 -5.05 -21.06 -6.88
C VAL A 118 -5.00 -20.64 -5.41
N PRO A 119 -5.51 -21.45 -4.47
CA PRO A 119 -5.42 -21.15 -3.04
C PRO A 119 -3.96 -20.94 -2.62
N GLY A 120 -3.66 -19.80 -2.00
CA GLY A 120 -2.28 -19.44 -1.66
C GLY A 120 -1.44 -18.90 -2.82
N ALA A 121 -1.98 -18.85 -4.05
CA ALA A 121 -1.41 -17.97 -5.05
C ALA A 121 -1.57 -16.54 -4.55
N MET A 122 -0.42 -15.90 -4.34
CA MET A 122 -0.32 -14.46 -4.38
C MET A 122 -0.98 -14.08 -5.71
N LEU A 123 -2.18 -13.47 -5.67
CA LEU A 123 -2.66 -12.75 -6.85
C LEU A 123 -1.48 -11.87 -7.25
N ASN A 124 -1.05 -11.93 -8.50
CA ASN A 124 -0.10 -10.97 -9.04
C ASN A 124 -0.78 -9.59 -9.04
N GLU A 125 -1.05 -9.01 -7.87
CA GLU A 125 -0.79 -7.61 -7.64
C GLU A 125 0.74 -7.44 -7.71
N SER A 126 1.29 -7.70 -8.89
CA SER A 126 2.66 -7.35 -9.21
C SER A 126 2.72 -5.85 -8.97
N LEU A 127 3.52 -5.46 -7.97
CA LEU A 127 3.83 -4.05 -7.74
C LEU A 127 4.08 -3.40 -9.12
N PRO A 128 3.38 -2.29 -9.43
CA PRO A 128 3.50 -1.70 -10.75
C PRO A 128 4.96 -1.31 -11.02
N ALA A 129 5.36 -1.32 -12.30
CA ALA A 129 6.65 -0.76 -12.69
C ALA A 129 6.78 0.68 -12.13
N GLY A 130 7.93 0.99 -11.53
CA GLY A 130 8.16 2.23 -10.80
C GLY A 130 7.89 2.15 -9.29
N ALA A 131 7.30 1.08 -8.78
CA ALA A 131 7.15 0.88 -7.33
C ALA A 131 8.53 0.77 -6.67
N ILE A 132 8.74 1.50 -5.58
CA ILE A 132 9.97 1.52 -4.79
C ILE A 132 9.71 0.81 -3.47
N VAL A 133 10.61 -0.13 -3.12
CA VAL A 133 10.57 -0.85 -1.84
C VAL A 133 11.93 -0.78 -1.14
N ILE A 134 11.90 -1.01 0.17
CA ILE A 134 13.11 -1.11 0.99
C ILE A 134 13.61 -2.57 0.94
N TRP A 135 14.91 -2.73 0.72
CA TRP A 135 15.60 -4.02 0.55
C TRP A 135 16.72 -4.18 1.57
N SER A 136 16.72 -5.32 2.27
CA SER A 136 17.69 -5.65 3.32
C SER A 136 18.91 -6.44 2.85
N GLY A 137 18.89 -6.96 1.62
CA GLY A 137 20.04 -7.63 1.04
C GLY A 137 21.09 -6.67 0.51
N THR A 138 22.16 -7.24 -0.05
CA THR A 138 23.23 -6.45 -0.66
C THR A 138 22.81 -5.87 -2.01
N VAL A 139 23.51 -4.83 -2.47
CA VAL A 139 23.37 -4.28 -3.83
C VAL A 139 23.66 -5.34 -4.90
N ALA A 140 24.63 -6.24 -4.64
CA ALA A 140 24.99 -7.30 -5.58
C ALA A 140 23.94 -8.42 -5.66
N SER A 141 23.05 -8.54 -4.69
CA SER A 141 22.01 -9.57 -4.60
C SER A 141 20.61 -9.02 -4.88
N ILE A 142 20.50 -7.87 -5.55
CA ILE A 142 19.21 -7.32 -5.96
C ILE A 142 18.55 -8.31 -6.95
N PRO A 143 17.30 -8.73 -6.70
CA PRO A 143 16.63 -9.70 -7.57
C PRO A 143 16.43 -9.18 -9.00
N SER A 144 16.38 -10.11 -9.95
CA SER A 144 16.04 -9.78 -11.34
C SER A 144 14.67 -9.08 -11.43
N GLY A 145 14.55 -8.11 -12.34
CA GLY A 145 13.36 -7.27 -12.48
C GLY A 145 13.26 -6.12 -11.48
N TRP A 146 14.26 -5.95 -10.61
CA TRP A 146 14.45 -4.82 -9.72
C TRP A 146 15.79 -4.13 -9.99
N GLN A 147 15.86 -2.84 -9.67
CA GLN A 147 17.08 -2.05 -9.82
C GLN A 147 17.30 -1.14 -8.62
N LEU A 148 18.56 -0.89 -8.26
CA LEU A 148 18.92 0.10 -7.25
C LEU A 148 18.44 1.50 -7.66
N CYS A 149 17.84 2.23 -6.73
CA CYS A 149 17.49 3.64 -6.92
C CYS A 149 18.75 4.53 -6.85
N ASP A 150 19.54 4.55 -7.93
CA ASP A 150 20.82 5.24 -8.03
C ASP A 150 20.87 6.34 -9.10
N GLY A 151 19.73 6.65 -9.73
CA GLY A 151 19.64 7.64 -10.80
C GLY A 151 19.83 7.07 -12.21
N THR A 152 20.17 5.78 -12.33
CA THR A 152 20.36 5.12 -13.63
C THR A 152 19.07 4.42 -14.11
N ASN A 153 18.97 4.18 -15.43
CA ASN A 153 17.82 3.53 -16.09
C ASN A 153 16.43 4.09 -15.69
N GLY A 154 16.34 5.40 -15.43
CA GLY A 154 15.08 6.06 -15.07
C GLY A 154 14.67 5.91 -13.60
N THR A 155 15.50 5.28 -12.76
CA THR A 155 15.29 5.28 -11.30
C THR A 155 15.60 6.65 -10.70
N PRO A 156 14.96 7.06 -9.59
CA PRO A 156 15.44 8.19 -8.79
C PRO A 156 16.71 7.81 -8.03
N ASP A 157 17.58 8.78 -7.71
CA ASP A 157 18.74 8.55 -6.84
C ASP A 157 18.34 8.76 -5.37
N LEU A 158 18.15 7.66 -4.63
CA LEU A 158 17.74 7.64 -3.23
C LEU A 158 18.87 7.20 -2.27
N ARG A 159 20.10 7.09 -2.75
CA ARG A 159 21.26 6.73 -1.91
C ARG A 159 21.53 7.84 -0.91
N ASP A 160 21.72 7.47 0.35
CA ASP A 160 21.99 8.39 1.47
C ASP A 160 20.91 9.50 1.65
N ARG A 161 19.67 9.21 1.26
CA ARG A 161 18.54 10.16 1.37
C ARG A 161 17.46 9.66 2.31
N PHE A 162 16.91 10.59 3.09
CA PHE A 162 15.69 10.37 3.84
C PHE A 162 14.47 10.70 2.95
N VAL A 163 13.51 9.79 2.87
CA VAL A 163 12.31 9.98 2.03
C VAL A 163 11.28 10.80 2.80
N VAL A 164 10.80 11.87 2.16
CA VAL A 164 9.73 12.74 2.66
C VAL A 164 8.59 12.71 1.66
N GLY A 165 7.35 12.70 2.14
CA GLY A 165 6.18 12.80 1.29
C GLY A 165 6.17 14.13 0.52
N ALA A 166 6.01 14.05 -0.79
CA ALA A 166 5.76 15.23 -1.61
C ALA A 166 4.38 15.82 -1.28
N SER A 167 4.30 17.16 -1.27
CA SER A 167 3.06 17.87 -1.01
C SER A 167 2.34 18.28 -2.29
N GLN A 168 3.07 18.45 -3.39
CA GLN A 168 2.53 18.81 -4.70
C GLN A 168 3.53 18.55 -5.82
N ASP A 169 3.06 18.63 -7.06
CA ASP A 169 3.91 18.56 -8.24
C ASP A 169 4.29 19.96 -8.73
N VAL A 170 5.55 20.13 -9.11
CA VAL A 170 6.05 21.28 -9.86
C VAL A 170 6.48 20.79 -11.24
N GLY A 171 5.63 21.05 -12.24
CA GLY A 171 5.76 20.40 -13.55
C GLY A 171 5.46 18.91 -13.47
N ASN A 172 6.40 18.06 -13.90
CA ASN A 172 6.29 16.60 -13.82
C ASN A 172 7.16 16.01 -12.70
N MET A 173 7.44 16.78 -11.64
CA MET A 173 8.25 16.34 -10.51
C MET A 173 7.52 16.57 -9.18
N PRO A 174 7.46 15.55 -8.31
CA PRO A 174 6.92 15.71 -6.98
C PRO A 174 7.92 16.47 -6.10
N GLU A 175 7.44 17.49 -5.38
CA GLU A 175 8.22 18.34 -4.49
C GLU A 175 7.56 18.47 -3.10
N THR A 176 8.38 18.81 -2.11
CA THR A 176 7.94 19.06 -0.73
C THR A 176 8.32 20.46 -0.29
N ASN A 177 7.51 21.06 0.59
CA ASN A 177 7.76 22.37 1.17
C ASN A 177 8.33 22.28 2.61
N VAL A 178 8.91 21.14 3.00
CA VAL A 178 9.38 20.89 4.37
C VAL A 178 10.44 21.89 4.84
N SER A 179 11.24 22.43 3.92
CA SER A 179 12.26 23.45 4.20
C SER A 179 11.76 24.90 4.02
N GLY A 180 10.45 25.11 3.86
CA GLY A 180 9.84 26.43 3.63
C GLY A 180 9.95 26.94 2.18
N VAL A 181 10.62 26.19 1.31
CA VAL A 181 10.64 26.38 -0.14
C VAL A 181 10.38 25.03 -0.80
N LEU A 182 9.65 25.02 -1.92
CA LEU A 182 9.42 23.82 -2.71
C LEU A 182 10.72 23.30 -3.27
N THR A 183 11.05 22.07 -2.91
CA THR A 183 12.26 21.39 -3.35
C THR A 183 11.99 19.90 -3.54
N LYS A 184 12.69 19.30 -4.50
CA LYS A 184 12.74 17.85 -4.70
C LYS A 184 13.68 17.15 -3.70
N THR A 185 14.75 17.84 -3.31
CA THR A 185 15.77 17.36 -2.38
C THR A 185 16.27 18.50 -1.51
N GLY A 186 16.60 18.21 -0.27
CA GLY A 186 17.20 19.16 0.65
C GLY A 186 17.74 18.46 1.90
N GLY A 187 18.07 19.26 2.93
CA GLY A 187 18.64 18.77 4.17
C GLY A 187 20.17 18.67 4.16
N GLU A 188 20.74 18.48 5.34
CA GLU A 188 22.19 18.44 5.58
C GLU A 188 22.50 17.30 6.56
N ALA A 189 23.64 16.61 6.40
CA ALA A 189 24.09 15.62 7.37
C ALA A 189 24.77 16.27 8.59
N LYS A 190 25.39 17.44 8.36
CA LYS A 190 25.97 18.27 9.41
C LYS A 190 25.62 19.72 9.15
N HIS A 191 25.34 20.45 10.21
CA HIS A 191 24.96 21.86 10.14
C HIS A 191 25.95 22.72 10.94
N THR A 192 26.29 23.89 10.39
CA THR A 192 27.07 24.92 11.09
C THR A 192 26.14 26.07 11.43
N MET A 193 26.02 26.39 12.72
CA MET A 193 25.19 27.53 13.14
C MET A 193 25.64 28.82 12.47
N THR A 194 24.68 29.53 11.90
CA THR A 194 24.82 30.88 11.37
C THR A 194 24.61 31.93 12.45
N ILE A 195 25.02 33.17 12.16
CA ILE A 195 24.78 34.30 13.07
C ILE A 195 23.28 34.53 13.27
N ALA A 196 22.45 34.29 12.24
CA ALA A 196 21.00 34.46 12.33
C ALA A 196 20.33 33.43 13.25
N GLU A 197 20.96 32.28 13.47
CA GLU A 197 20.46 31.21 14.34
C GLU A 197 20.94 31.34 15.79
N MET A 198 21.85 32.29 16.08
CA MET A 198 22.28 32.55 17.45
C MET A 198 21.24 33.40 18.19
N PRO A 199 20.77 32.96 19.38
CA PRO A 199 19.94 33.79 20.23
C PRO A 199 20.64 35.12 20.57
N PRO A 200 19.91 36.26 20.59
CA PRO A 200 20.46 37.52 21.06
C PRO A 200 21.01 37.36 22.48
N HIS A 201 22.27 37.75 22.69
CA HIS A 201 22.93 37.70 23.98
C HIS A 201 23.86 38.90 24.15
N SER A 202 24.12 39.27 25.40
CA SER A 202 25.08 40.32 25.76
C SER A 202 25.82 39.92 27.03
N HIS A 203 27.00 40.49 27.23
CA HIS A 203 27.79 40.30 28.43
C HIS A 203 28.16 41.67 29.00
N SER A 204 28.07 41.79 30.32
CA SER A 204 28.64 42.91 31.06
C SER A 204 29.71 42.37 32.00
N TYR A 205 30.88 42.99 31.96
CA TYR A 205 32.03 42.58 32.74
C TYR A 205 32.69 43.82 33.31
N ARG A 206 32.87 43.85 34.62
CA ARG A 206 33.26 45.06 35.36
C ARG A 206 34.44 44.74 36.26
N TRP A 207 35.55 45.41 36.00
CA TRP A 207 36.80 45.21 36.74
C TRP A 207 37.02 46.36 37.70
N TRP A 208 37.46 46.02 38.91
CA TRP A 208 37.85 47.00 39.92
C TRP A 208 39.36 47.11 39.94
N ASN A 209 39.89 48.28 39.57
CA ASN A 209 41.31 48.54 39.63
C ASN A 209 41.64 49.36 40.89
N ALA A 210 42.46 48.79 41.78
CA ALA A 210 42.96 49.46 42.96
C ALA A 210 44.43 49.83 42.80
N TRP A 211 44.76 51.06 43.17
CA TRP A 211 46.14 51.52 43.27
C TRP A 211 46.47 51.85 44.73
N TYR A 212 47.63 51.39 45.19
CA TYR A 212 48.16 51.75 46.50
C TYR A 212 49.04 52.99 46.38
N PHE A 213 48.74 54.05 47.13
CA PHE A 213 49.62 55.20 47.25
C PHE A 213 50.79 54.86 48.16
N SER A 214 52.01 54.82 47.64
CA SER A 214 53.20 54.74 48.49
C SER A 214 53.44 56.10 49.15
N GLY A 215 53.21 56.21 50.45
CA GLY A 215 53.60 57.38 51.25
C GLY A 215 52.51 58.06 52.08
N SER A 216 51.27 57.57 52.13
CA SER A 216 50.21 58.10 53.01
C SER A 216 49.91 57.15 54.17
N SER A 217 49.75 57.70 55.38
CA SER A 217 49.43 56.96 56.62
C SER A 217 47.96 56.56 56.76
N GLU A 218 47.14 56.75 55.73
CA GLU A 218 45.73 56.39 55.70
C GLU A 218 45.53 55.17 54.79
N LEU A 219 45.00 54.08 55.34
CA LEU A 219 44.68 52.83 54.63
C LEU A 219 43.41 52.99 53.75
N GLY A 220 43.40 53.97 52.85
CA GLY A 220 42.30 54.21 51.92
C GLY A 220 42.65 53.77 50.50
N ALA A 221 42.22 52.58 50.09
CA ALA A 221 42.29 52.19 48.68
C ALA A 221 41.29 53.04 47.86
N LYS A 222 41.79 53.94 47.00
CA LYS A 222 40.98 54.54 45.93
C LYS A 222 41.11 53.69 44.66
N GLY A 223 39.98 53.37 44.04
CA GLY A 223 39.92 52.61 42.80
C GLY A 223 38.85 53.12 41.85
N THR A 224 38.98 52.78 40.57
CA THR A 224 38.02 53.12 39.51
C THR A 224 37.53 51.84 38.82
N TYR A 225 36.33 51.88 38.25
CA TYR A 225 35.83 50.79 37.41
C TYR A 225 36.44 50.92 36.02
N ASP A 226 36.98 49.81 35.50
CA ASP A 226 37.40 49.67 34.11
C ASP A 226 36.47 48.69 33.42
N ASP A 227 35.71 49.21 32.45
CA ASP A 227 34.73 48.46 31.68
C ASP A 227 35.26 48.10 30.27
N ASN A 228 36.54 48.37 29.97
CA ASN A 228 37.14 48.16 28.64
C ASN A 228 37.85 46.79 28.49
N HIS A 229 37.44 45.79 29.28
CA HIS A 229 38.02 44.44 29.22
C HIS A 229 37.17 43.52 28.33
N GLN A 230 37.81 42.89 27.35
CA GLN A 230 37.19 41.87 26.51
C GLN A 230 37.54 40.47 27.02
N THR A 231 36.58 39.55 26.95
CA THR A 231 36.85 38.12 27.08
C THR A 231 37.54 37.61 25.82
N SER A 232 38.18 36.45 25.91
CA SER A 232 38.66 35.76 24.71
C SER A 232 37.50 35.28 23.85
N VAL A 233 37.67 35.30 22.53
CA VAL A 233 36.71 34.70 21.58
C VAL A 233 36.68 33.17 21.79
N VAL A 234 35.49 32.61 21.94
CA VAL A 234 35.25 31.17 22.04
C VAL A 234 34.11 30.77 21.08
N GLY A 235 34.12 29.51 20.64
CA GLY A 235 33.19 28.99 19.62
C GLY A 235 33.85 28.87 18.25
N GLY A 236 34.20 27.65 17.86
CA GLY A 236 34.97 27.38 16.63
C GLY A 236 34.13 27.21 15.35
N GLY A 237 32.82 27.47 15.41
CA GLY A 237 31.92 27.34 14.26
C GLY A 237 31.98 25.98 13.57
N GLN A 238 32.26 24.90 14.30
CA GLN A 238 32.42 23.58 13.70
C GLN A 238 31.04 22.96 13.41
N PRO A 239 30.86 22.30 12.26
CA PRO A 239 29.62 21.62 11.93
C PRO A 239 29.37 20.45 12.88
N PHE A 240 28.14 20.34 13.39
CA PHE A 240 27.72 19.22 14.24
C PHE A 240 26.79 18.28 13.47
N ASN A 241 26.78 16.99 13.86
CA ASN A 241 25.92 15.99 13.25
C ASN A 241 24.44 16.29 13.56
N VAL A 242 23.60 16.30 12.52
CA VAL A 242 22.15 16.46 12.64
C VAL A 242 21.38 15.20 12.22
N LEU A 243 22.10 14.12 11.87
CA LEU A 243 21.48 12.84 11.54
C LEU A 243 20.89 12.19 12.80
N PRO A 244 19.60 11.80 12.77
CA PRO A 244 19.04 10.86 13.73
C PRO A 244 19.77 9.50 13.64
N PRO A 245 19.67 8.64 14.67
CA PRO A 245 20.09 7.25 14.55
C PRO A 245 19.44 6.58 13.33
N TYR A 246 20.25 5.97 12.47
CA TYR A 246 19.79 5.38 11.21
C TYR A 246 20.32 3.96 11.01
N TYR A 247 19.62 3.19 10.18
CA TYR A 247 19.99 1.86 9.74
C TYR A 247 19.92 1.82 8.21
N ALA A 248 21.05 1.50 7.56
CA ALA A 248 21.18 1.59 6.10
C ALA A 248 20.55 0.38 5.41
N LEU A 249 19.59 0.65 4.52
CA LEU A 249 18.92 -0.31 3.64
C LEU A 249 18.92 0.21 2.21
N CYS A 250 18.82 -0.68 1.23
CA CYS A 250 18.75 -0.27 -0.17
C CYS A 250 17.32 0.14 -0.54
N PHE A 251 17.19 1.18 -1.36
CA PHE A 251 15.95 1.42 -2.11
C PHE A 251 16.06 0.76 -3.47
N ILE A 252 15.10 -0.09 -3.82
CA ILE A 252 15.04 -0.75 -5.14
C ILE A 252 13.71 -0.47 -5.82
N MET A 253 13.73 -0.31 -7.15
CA MET A 253 12.57 -0.02 -7.98
C MET A 253 12.23 -1.20 -8.89
N LYS A 254 10.95 -1.53 -9.02
CA LYS A 254 10.46 -2.53 -9.97
C LYS A 254 10.55 -1.97 -11.39
N MET A 255 11.17 -2.72 -12.32
CA MET A 255 11.39 -2.24 -13.69
C MET A 255 10.30 -2.63 -14.69
N SER A 256 9.62 -3.76 -14.47
CA SER A 256 8.55 -4.30 -15.34
C SER A 256 7.71 -5.34 -14.62
#